data_AF-A0A0S7Y894-F1
#
_entry.id   AF-A0A0S7Y894-F1
#
_cell.length_a   1.000
_cell.length_b   1.000
_cell.length_c   1.000
_cell.angle_alpha   90.00
_cell.angle_beta   90.00
_cell.angle_gamma   90.00
#
_symmetry.space_group_name_H-M   'P 1'
#
loop_
_entity.id
_entity.type
_entity.pdbx_description
1 polymer ?
#
loop_
_entity_poly.entity_id
_entity_poly.type
_entity_poly.pdbx_seq_one_letter_code
_entity_poly.pdbx_strand_id
1 'polypeptide(L)'
;MHDGSLPTLWDVMDHYNKGGEPNPFLDGGMEPLALTETEIHQMVAFLFSLTDVRLAAENRRQFAVQKAAAQKSREFRDPDTAFRRKLAFEDRVMGGKSADK
;
A
#
# COMPACT_ATOMS: atom_id res chain seq x y z
N MET A 1 3.00 3.60 -8.14
CA MET A 1 3.49 4.96 -8.42
C MET A 1 4.24 4.94 -9.75
N HIS A 2 4.23 6.04 -10.49
CA HIS A 2 4.87 6.11 -11.81
C HIS A 2 6.41 6.16 -11.73
N ASP A 3 6.96 6.38 -10.53
CA ASP A 3 8.38 6.54 -10.23
C ASP A 3 9.07 5.26 -9.69
N GLY A 4 8.32 4.20 -9.42
CA GLY A 4 8.84 2.97 -8.83
C GLY A 4 9.15 3.05 -7.32
N SER A 5 8.64 4.03 -6.59
CA SER A 5 8.88 4.21 -5.14
C SER A 5 8.34 3.09 -4.24
N LEU A 6 7.37 2.29 -4.71
CA LEU A 6 6.74 1.22 -3.94
C LEU A 6 7.33 -0.14 -4.34
N PRO A 7 8.13 -0.80 -3.49
CA PRO A 7 8.93 -1.96 -3.89
C PRO A 7 8.12 -3.26 -4.00
N THR A 8 6.96 -3.36 -3.36
CA THR A 8 6.10 -4.55 -3.41
C THR A 8 4.65 -4.21 -3.70
N LEU A 9 3.88 -5.18 -4.19
CA LEU A 9 2.42 -5.03 -4.29
C LEU A 9 1.74 -4.81 -2.93
N TRP A 10 2.35 -5.26 -1.83
CA TRP A 10 1.85 -4.94 -0.48
C TRP A 10 1.97 -3.45 -0.17
N ASP A 11 3.09 -2.81 -0.52
CA ASP A 11 3.27 -1.37 -0.32
C ASP A 11 2.29 -0.56 -1.17
N VAL A 12 1.99 -1.03 -2.39
CA VAL A 12 0.94 -0.46 -3.24
C VAL A 12 -0.41 -0.55 -2.55
N MET A 13 -0.76 -1.72 -2.03
CA MET A 13 -2.02 -1.89 -1.30
C MET A 13 -2.08 -1.05 -0.03
N ASP A 14 -1.01 -0.99 0.76
CA ASP A 14 -0.94 -0.18 1.98
C ASP A 14 -1.09 1.33 1.66
N HIS A 15 -0.48 1.82 0.56
CA HIS A 15 -0.65 3.21 0.09
C HIS A 15 -2.11 3.55 -0.19
N TYR A 16 -2.83 2.70 -0.94
CA TYR A 16 -4.24 2.94 -1.21
C TYR A 16 -5.13 2.69 0.01
N ASN A 17 -4.76 1.74 0.87
CA ASN A 17 -5.54 1.39 2.06
C ASN A 17 -5.62 2.57 3.05
N LYS A 18 -4.58 3.41 3.13
CA LYS A 18 -4.58 4.65 3.92
C LYS A 18 -5.22 5.85 3.21
N GLY A 19 -5.77 5.68 2.00
CA GLY A 19 -6.37 6.76 1.21
C GLY A 19 -5.39 7.53 0.33
N GLY A 20 -4.20 6.98 0.08
CA GLY A 20 -3.15 7.63 -0.71
C GLY A 20 -2.30 8.61 0.11
N GLU A 21 -1.60 9.51 -0.58
CA GLU A 21 -0.77 10.54 0.05
C GLU A 21 -1.52 11.89 0.09
N PRO A 22 -1.76 12.49 1.28
CA PRO A 22 -2.52 13.73 1.40
C PRO A 22 -1.86 14.91 0.71
N ASN A 23 -2.45 15.37 -0.41
CA ASN A 23 -1.95 16.50 -1.18
C ASN A 23 -3.10 17.37 -1.71
N PRO A 24 -2.85 18.64 -2.09
CA PRO A 24 -3.90 19.57 -2.54
C PRO A 24 -4.68 19.15 -3.79
N PHE A 25 -4.15 18.18 -4.56
CA PHE A 25 -4.72 17.71 -5.82
C PHE A 25 -5.24 16.26 -5.73
N LEU A 26 -5.32 15.71 -4.51
CA LEU A 26 -5.90 14.39 -4.29
C LEU A 26 -7.40 14.44 -4.59
N ASP A 27 -7.89 13.47 -5.37
CA ASP A 27 -9.31 13.35 -5.66
C ASP A 27 -10.10 13.07 -4.37
N GLY A 28 -11.25 13.72 -4.21
CA GLY A 28 -12.07 13.61 -2.99
C GLY A 28 -12.65 12.21 -2.74
N GLY A 29 -12.70 11.34 -3.75
CA GLY A 29 -13.10 9.94 -3.61
C GLY A 29 -11.97 9.02 -3.13
N MET A 30 -10.73 9.52 -3.01
CA MET A 30 -9.60 8.76 -2.48
C MET A 30 -9.67 8.71 -0.94
N GLU A 31 -10.35 7.69 -0.44
CA GLU A 31 -10.57 7.50 0.99
C GLU A 31 -9.87 6.25 1.55
N PRO A 32 -9.59 6.22 2.86
CA PRO A 32 -9.16 5.02 3.55
C PRO A 32 -10.12 3.83 3.34
N LEU A 33 -9.57 2.69 2.92
CA LEU A 33 -10.35 1.51 2.54
C LEU A 33 -10.61 0.56 3.73
N ALA A 34 -9.83 0.69 4.82
CA ALA A 34 -9.92 -0.16 6.00
C ALA A 34 -9.79 -1.67 5.73
N LEU A 35 -9.01 -2.05 4.71
CA LEU A 35 -8.68 -3.45 4.43
C LEU A 35 -7.85 -4.04 5.55
N THR A 36 -8.25 -5.22 6.00
CA THR A 36 -7.48 -6.06 6.90
C THR A 36 -6.25 -6.65 6.20
N GLU A 37 -5.32 -7.18 7.01
CA GLU A 37 -4.14 -7.85 6.45
C GLU A 37 -4.49 -9.01 5.53
N THR A 38 -5.51 -9.78 5.90
CA THR A 38 -6.00 -10.90 5.10
C THR A 38 -6.56 -10.43 3.76
N GLU A 39 -7.34 -9.36 3.75
CA GLU A 39 -7.91 -8.80 2.51
C GLU A 39 -6.81 -8.23 1.60
N ILE A 40 -5.79 -7.58 2.17
CA ILE A 40 -4.61 -7.15 1.41
C ILE A 40 -3.91 -8.36 0.78
N HIS A 41 -3.68 -9.44 1.53
CA HIS A 41 -3.09 -10.67 0.97
C HIS A 41 -3.93 -11.25 -0.16
N GLN A 42 -5.26 -11.26 -0.02
CA GLN A 42 -6.17 -11.76 -1.05
C GLN A 42 -6.15 -10.88 -2.30
N MET A 43 -6.13 -9.56 -2.15
CA MET A 43 -6.03 -8.63 -3.27
C MET A 43 -4.70 -8.82 -4.01
N VAL A 44 -3.58 -8.92 -3.29
CA VAL A 44 -2.29 -9.18 -3.91
C VAL A 44 -2.29 -10.54 -4.63
N ALA A 45 -2.84 -11.59 -4.02
CA ALA A 45 -2.98 -12.89 -4.69
C ALA A 45 -3.81 -12.79 -5.99
N PHE A 46 -4.91 -12.02 -5.97
CA PHE A 46 -5.70 -11.74 -7.16
C PHE A 46 -4.87 -11.02 -8.23
N LEU A 47 -4.10 -9.98 -7.90
CA LEU A 47 -3.23 -9.28 -8.86
C LEU A 47 -2.19 -10.21 -9.51
N PHE A 48 -1.59 -11.11 -8.71
CA PHE A 48 -0.68 -12.13 -9.24
C PHE A 48 -1.38 -13.13 -10.18
N SER A 49 -2.69 -13.34 -10.05
CA SER A 49 -3.47 -14.20 -10.96
C SER A 49 -3.70 -13.59 -12.34
N LEU A 50 -3.55 -12.27 -12.49
CA LEU A 50 -3.74 -11.55 -13.75
C LEU A 50 -2.50 -11.60 -14.66
N THR A 51 -1.44 -12.29 -14.23
CA THR A 51 -0.19 -12.37 -15.00
C THR A 51 -0.30 -13.41 -16.10
N ASP A 52 0.12 -13.04 -17.31
CA ASP A 52 0.13 -13.90 -18.49
C ASP A 52 0.84 -15.24 -18.22
N VAL A 53 0.25 -16.33 -18.72
CA VAL A 53 0.77 -17.69 -18.54
C VAL A 53 2.20 -17.87 -19.04
N ARG A 54 2.62 -17.11 -20.06
CA ARG A 54 3.99 -17.11 -20.59
C ARG A 54 5.03 -16.70 -19.53
N LEU A 55 4.60 -15.96 -18.49
CA LEU A 55 5.45 -15.47 -17.41
C LEU A 55 5.27 -16.26 -16.11
N ALA A 56 4.58 -17.41 -16.12
CA ALA A 56 4.21 -18.13 -14.90
C ALA A 56 5.38 -18.47 -13.96
N ALA A 57 6.56 -18.81 -14.50
CA ALA A 57 7.75 -19.09 -13.68
C ALA A 57 8.26 -17.83 -12.99
N GLU A 58 8.34 -16.72 -13.72
CA GLU A 58 8.75 -15.42 -13.17
C GLU A 58 7.73 -14.90 -12.16
N ASN A 59 6.44 -15.08 -12.44
CA ASN A 59 5.36 -14.68 -11.56
C ASN A 59 5.47 -15.35 -10.17
N ARG A 60 5.73 -16.66 -10.13
CA ARG A 60 5.96 -17.39 -8.88
C ARG A 60 7.20 -16.90 -8.13
N ARG A 61 8.29 -16.60 -8.86
CA ARG A 61 9.52 -16.05 -8.28
C ARG A 61 9.24 -14.69 -7.64
N GLN A 62 8.60 -13.78 -8.38
CA GLN A 62 8.27 -12.44 -7.90
C GLN A 62 7.30 -12.47 -6.72
N PHE A 63 6.32 -13.37 -6.72
CA PHE A 63 5.42 -13.55 -5.56
C PHE A 63 6.22 -13.87 -4.30
N ALA A 64 7.13 -14.85 -4.37
CA ALA A 64 7.94 -15.25 -3.22
C ALA A 64 8.87 -14.12 -2.75
N VAL A 65 9.55 -13.45 -3.69
CA VAL A 65 10.46 -12.34 -3.40
C VAL A 65 9.73 -11.16 -2.74
N GLN A 66 8.63 -10.71 -3.34
CA GLN A 66 7.87 -9.58 -2.80
C GLN A 66 7.22 -9.92 -1.47
N LYS A 67 6.69 -11.14 -1.30
CA LYS A 67 6.12 -11.58 -0.02
C LYS A 67 7.17 -11.56 1.09
N ALA A 68 8.38 -12.07 0.82
CA ALA A 68 9.46 -12.05 1.79
C ALA A 68 9.92 -10.63 2.12
N ALA A 69 10.00 -9.74 1.12
CA ALA A 69 10.34 -8.33 1.32
C ALA A 69 9.28 -7.61 2.18
N ALA A 70 8.00 -7.79 1.86
CA ALA A 70 6.88 -7.24 2.62
C ALA A 70 6.79 -7.78 4.05
N GLN A 71 7.19 -9.03 4.29
CA GLN A 71 7.28 -9.56 5.66
C GLN A 71 8.42 -8.94 6.47
N LYS A 72 9.50 -8.50 5.80
CA LYS A 72 10.66 -7.87 6.44
C LYS A 72 10.40 -6.39 6.75
N SER A 73 9.79 -5.66 5.83
CA SER A 73 9.51 -4.23 5.99
C SER A 73 8.32 -3.81 5.14
N ARG A 74 7.44 -2.98 5.70
CA ARG A 74 6.37 -2.26 4.98
C ARG A 74 6.32 -0.83 5.48
N GLU A 75 7.13 -0.01 4.84
CA GLU A 75 7.29 1.39 5.24
C GLU A 75 5.99 2.19 5.07
N PHE A 76 5.19 1.84 4.07
CA PHE A 76 3.96 2.56 3.72
C PHE A 76 2.74 2.12 4.52
N ARG A 77 2.90 1.14 5.43
CA ARG A 77 1.80 0.59 6.22
C ARG A 77 1.39 1.55 7.34
N ASP A 78 0.16 2.05 7.26
CA ASP A 78 -0.47 2.87 8.29
C ASP A 78 -1.90 2.37 8.60
N PRO A 79 -2.05 1.45 9.56
CA PRO A 79 -3.36 0.93 9.93
C PRO A 79 -4.19 1.91 10.78
N ASP A 80 -3.60 2.97 11.32
CA ASP A 80 -4.36 3.92 12.13
C ASP A 80 -5.14 4.87 11.22
N THR A 81 -4.49 5.37 10.17
CA THR A 81 -5.15 6.16 9.12
C THR A 81 -6.13 5.30 8.31
N ALA A 82 -5.74 4.08 7.90
CA ALA A 82 -6.60 3.17 7.14
C ALA A 82 -7.94 2.89 7.83
N PHE A 83 -7.91 2.65 9.15
CA PHE A 83 -9.10 2.38 9.96
C PHE A 83 -9.71 3.64 10.59
N ARG A 84 -9.32 4.83 10.11
CA ARG A 84 -9.82 6.14 10.58
C ARG A 84 -9.72 6.33 12.11
N ARG A 85 -8.74 5.67 12.75
CA ARG A 85 -8.39 5.88 14.16
C ARG A 85 -7.59 7.18 14.35
N LYS A 86 -7.00 7.65 13.26
CA LYS A 86 -6.26 8.90 13.12
C LYS A 86 -6.71 9.61 11.84
N LEU A 87 -6.82 10.93 11.87
CA LEU A 87 -7.14 11.71 10.67
C LEU A 87 -5.88 12.02 9.88
N ALA A 88 -5.97 12.00 8.55
CA ALA A 88 -4.81 12.19 7.65
C ALA A 88 -4.09 13.55 7.82
N PHE A 89 -4.79 14.57 8.33
CA PHE A 89 -4.23 15.90 8.60
C PHE A 89 -3.82 16.11 10.06
N GLU A 90 -4.07 15.15 10.95
CA GLU A 90 -3.83 15.27 12.39
C GLU A 90 -2.36 15.57 12.69
N ASP A 91 -1.43 14.85 12.05
CA ASP A 91 0.01 15.09 12.23
C ASP A 91 0.42 16.49 11.79
N ARG A 92 -0.11 16.95 10.65
CA ARG A 92 0.23 18.27 10.09
C ARG A 92 -0.26 19.40 11.00
N VAL A 93 -1.42 19.22 11.64
CA VAL A 93 -2.02 20.23 12.54
C VAL A 93 -1.38 20.19 13.92
N MET A 94 -1.07 19.00 14.44
CA MET A 94 -0.56 18.80 15.79
C MET A 94 0.97 18.91 15.90
N GLY A 95 1.66 19.29 14.82
CA GLY A 95 3.12 19.44 14.78
C GLY A 95 3.89 18.11 14.80
N GLY A 96 3.23 17.01 14.42
CA GLY A 96 3.86 15.72 14.21
C GLY A 96 4.84 15.78 13.04
N LYS A 97 5.99 15.10 13.17
CA LYS A 97 7.00 15.05 12.10
C LYS A 97 6.36 14.46 10.84
N SER A 98 6.06 15.30 9.85
CA SER A 98 5.88 14.84 8.49
C SER A 98 7.20 14.19 8.08
N ALA A 99 7.18 12.87 7.84
CA ALA A 99 8.26 12.21 7.13
C ALA A 99 8.21 12.73 5.69
N ASP A 100 8.91 13.84 5.44
CA ASP A 100 9.24 14.27 4.09
C ASP A 100 9.97 13.11 3.42
N LYS A 101 9.37 12.58 2.35
CA LYS A 101 10.02 11.76 1.33
C LYS A 101 9.67 12.30 -0.03
#